data_AF-A0A9Q1C372-F1
#
_entry.id   AF-A0A9Q1C372-F1
#
_cell.length_a   1.000
_cell.length_b   1.000
_cell.length_c   1.000
_cell.angle_alpha   90.00
_cell.angle_beta   90.00
_cell.angle_gamma   90.00
#
_symmetry.space_group_name_H-M   'P 1'
#
loop_
_entity.id
_entity.type
_entity.pdbx_description
1 polymer ?
#
loop_
_entity_poly.entity_id
_entity_poly.type
_entity_poly.pdbx_seq_one_letter_code
_entity_poly.pdbx_strand_id
1 'polypeptide(L)'
;MDPNILFKIILSLEGEKSQALLEELVELLDRYKAQKEAFYSAEMNHAQLLKLVKKYDIAIQQLLNDFIQKEATISDLKKREKEAINGTYDGVSFIEIKEYSQKKSAAISGSPCIYFDDFFTGPQGYKMCAQIYLNGDGSGKGTHLSIFLMLKKGPFDSILPFPLQGSVTFTLLNQDNKDPLRQTLALPEQSIPSSQRPTKEINILSACHKFVSHKVIEKFEEGFLRNDTIAITVKVDLS
;
A
#
# COMPACT_ATOMS: atom_id res chain seq x y z
N MET A 1 -24.25 -65.63 -7.64
CA MET A 1 -24.86 -66.96 -7.85
C MET A 1 -26.37 -66.75 -7.85
N ASP A 2 -27.10 -67.31 -8.80
CA ASP A 2 -28.57 -67.23 -8.83
C ASP A 2 -29.15 -67.86 -7.54
N PRO A 3 -29.94 -67.15 -6.73
CA PRO A 3 -30.55 -67.67 -5.51
C PRO A 3 -31.29 -68.99 -5.73
N ASN A 4 -31.87 -69.18 -6.91
CA ASN A 4 -32.60 -70.39 -7.27
C ASN A 4 -31.70 -71.62 -7.45
N ILE A 5 -30.42 -71.43 -7.81
CA ILE A 5 -29.46 -72.54 -7.97
C ILE A 5 -28.96 -72.98 -6.59
N LEU A 6 -28.69 -72.05 -5.68
CA LEU A 6 -28.29 -72.37 -4.30
C LEU A 6 -29.40 -73.14 -3.57
N PHE A 7 -30.65 -72.67 -3.71
CA PHE A 7 -31.81 -73.28 -3.07
C PHE A 7 -32.05 -74.71 -3.55
N LYS A 8 -31.84 -74.99 -4.85
CA LYS A 8 -31.92 -76.35 -5.41
C LYS A 8 -30.82 -77.29 -4.92
N ILE A 9 -29.60 -76.78 -4.69
CA ILE A 9 -28.48 -77.57 -4.15
C ILE A 9 -28.74 -77.96 -2.69
N ILE A 10 -29.30 -77.06 -1.88
CA ILE A 10 -29.59 -77.30 -0.45
C ILE A 10 -30.69 -78.35 -0.27
N LEU A 11 -31.71 -78.35 -1.14
CA LEU A 11 -32.79 -79.34 -1.16
C LEU A 11 -32.32 -80.73 -1.62
N SER A 12 -31.14 -80.84 -2.24
CA SER A 12 -30.56 -82.11 -2.69
C SER A 12 -29.63 -82.77 -1.64
N LEU A 13 -29.44 -82.13 -0.48
CA LEU A 13 -28.62 -82.63 0.64
C LEU A 13 -29.51 -83.30 1.70
N GLU A 14 -29.07 -84.41 2.28
CA GLU A 14 -29.84 -85.17 3.30
C GLU A 14 -29.64 -84.62 4.74
N GLY A 15 -30.75 -84.48 5.49
CA GLY A 15 -30.77 -84.34 6.95
C GLY A 15 -29.96 -83.18 7.55
N GLU A 16 -29.09 -83.49 8.52
CA GLU A 16 -28.32 -82.52 9.33
C GLU A 16 -27.43 -81.58 8.49
N LYS A 17 -26.89 -82.04 7.36
CA LYS A 17 -26.06 -81.22 6.47
C LYS A 17 -26.87 -80.10 5.79
N SER A 18 -28.12 -80.39 5.42
CA SER A 18 -29.02 -79.39 4.84
C SER A 18 -29.41 -78.32 5.87
N GLN A 19 -29.62 -78.73 7.13
CA GLN A 19 -29.98 -77.84 8.23
C GLN A 19 -28.84 -76.91 8.64
N ALA A 20 -27.61 -77.43 8.77
CA ALA A 20 -26.44 -76.60 9.08
C ALA A 20 -26.14 -75.56 7.99
N LEU A 21 -26.31 -75.94 6.71
CA LEU A 21 -26.17 -75.01 5.57
C LEU A 21 -27.26 -73.94 5.55
N LEU A 22 -28.48 -74.27 5.98
CA LEU A 22 -29.58 -73.32 6.13
C LEU A 22 -29.29 -72.28 7.22
N GLU A 23 -28.79 -72.72 8.37
CA GLU A 23 -28.39 -71.83 9.48
C GLU A 23 -27.26 -70.88 9.04
N GLU A 24 -26.23 -71.41 8.37
CA GLU A 24 -25.13 -70.60 7.84
C GLU A 24 -25.61 -69.55 6.82
N LEU A 25 -26.58 -69.91 5.97
CA LEU A 25 -27.19 -69.00 5.01
C LEU A 25 -28.04 -67.90 5.67
N VAL A 26 -28.77 -68.22 6.72
CA VAL A 26 -29.53 -67.24 7.50
C VAL A 26 -28.58 -66.24 8.16
N GLU A 27 -27.51 -66.72 8.80
CA GLU A 27 -26.48 -65.84 9.36
C GLU A 27 -25.81 -64.96 8.29
N LEU A 28 -25.51 -65.53 7.12
CA LEU A 28 -24.90 -64.80 6.02
C LEU A 28 -25.84 -63.72 5.45
N LEU A 29 -27.14 -64.01 5.37
CA LEU A 29 -28.17 -63.05 4.97
C LEU A 29 -28.31 -61.92 5.99
N ASP A 30 -28.28 -62.21 7.28
CA ASP A 30 -28.40 -61.19 8.32
C ASP A 30 -27.15 -60.31 8.39
N ARG A 31 -25.95 -60.90 8.22
CA ARG A 31 -24.70 -60.13 8.03
C ARG A 31 -24.80 -59.22 6.81
N TYR A 32 -25.30 -59.72 5.68
CA TYR A 32 -25.47 -58.92 4.47
C TYR A 32 -26.44 -57.75 4.67
N LYS A 33 -27.59 -57.98 5.31
CA LYS A 33 -28.57 -56.91 5.62
C LYS A 33 -27.95 -55.84 6.51
N ALA A 34 -27.30 -56.24 7.61
CA ALA A 34 -26.65 -55.31 8.52
C ALA A 34 -25.56 -54.48 7.81
N GLN A 35 -24.75 -55.11 6.96
CA GLN A 35 -23.73 -54.41 6.19
C GLN A 35 -24.32 -53.45 5.15
N LYS A 36 -25.44 -53.83 4.52
CA LYS A 36 -26.17 -52.97 3.57
C LYS A 36 -26.76 -51.73 4.24
N GLU A 37 -27.37 -51.88 5.42
CA GLU A 37 -27.88 -50.75 6.20
C GLU A 37 -26.75 -49.82 6.66
N ALA A 38 -25.64 -50.38 7.15
CA ALA A 38 -24.46 -49.62 7.52
C ALA A 38 -23.89 -48.83 6.33
N PHE A 39 -23.86 -49.42 5.13
CA PHE A 39 -23.43 -48.75 3.92
C PHE A 39 -24.30 -47.52 3.59
N TYR A 40 -25.62 -47.66 3.57
CA TYR A 40 -26.51 -46.52 3.29
C TYR A 40 -26.42 -45.42 4.36
N SER A 41 -26.26 -45.80 5.63
CA SER A 41 -26.02 -44.84 6.71
C SER A 41 -24.71 -44.06 6.50
N ALA A 42 -23.63 -44.75 6.14
CA ALA A 42 -22.35 -44.12 5.85
C ALA A 42 -22.42 -43.19 4.62
N GLU A 43 -23.15 -43.58 3.58
CA GLU A 43 -23.36 -42.76 2.38
C GLU A 43 -24.13 -41.47 2.71
N MET A 44 -25.17 -41.56 3.55
CA MET A 44 -25.92 -40.39 4.04
C MET A 44 -25.04 -39.47 4.89
N ASN A 45 -24.24 -40.02 5.79
CA ASN A 45 -23.29 -39.24 6.59
C ASN A 45 -22.22 -38.55 5.71
N HIS A 46 -21.72 -39.25 4.69
CA HIS A 46 -20.78 -38.67 3.72
C HIS A 46 -21.40 -37.49 2.95
N ALA A 47 -22.64 -37.62 2.50
CA ALA A 47 -23.36 -36.54 1.84
C ALA A 47 -23.56 -35.31 2.74
N GLN A 48 -23.81 -35.51 4.04
CA GLN A 48 -23.89 -34.42 5.02
C GLN A 48 -22.53 -33.74 5.24
N LEU A 49 -21.45 -34.52 5.37
CA LEU A 49 -20.08 -33.99 5.49
C LEU A 49 -19.69 -33.16 4.27
N LEU A 50 -20.00 -33.61 3.05
CA LEU A 50 -19.74 -32.84 1.83
C LEU A 50 -20.48 -31.49 1.80
N LYS A 51 -21.72 -31.44 2.28
CA LYS A 51 -22.46 -30.17 2.43
C LYS A 51 -21.77 -29.25 3.43
N LEU A 52 -21.27 -29.81 4.53
CA LEU A 52 -20.59 -29.04 5.57
C LEU A 52 -19.24 -28.50 5.09
N VAL A 53 -18.45 -29.30 4.38
CA VAL A 53 -17.20 -28.86 3.74
C VAL A 53 -17.46 -27.72 2.77
N LYS A 54 -18.44 -27.86 1.86
CA LYS A 54 -18.81 -26.78 0.94
C LYS A 54 -19.25 -25.51 1.65
N LYS A 55 -20.00 -25.63 2.75
CA LYS A 55 -20.42 -24.49 3.56
C LYS A 55 -19.21 -23.76 4.16
N TYR A 56 -18.24 -24.50 4.70
CA TYR A 56 -17.02 -23.91 5.25
C TYR A 56 -16.10 -23.34 4.17
N ASP A 57 -15.98 -23.98 3.00
CA ASP A 57 -15.22 -23.42 1.87
C ASP A 57 -15.76 -22.05 1.46
N ILE A 58 -17.08 -21.91 1.33
CA ILE A 58 -17.71 -20.62 1.02
C ILE A 58 -17.41 -19.59 2.12
N ALA A 59 -17.53 -19.97 3.39
CA ALA A 59 -17.24 -19.08 4.51
C ALA A 59 -15.77 -18.64 4.55
N ILE A 60 -14.83 -19.55 4.27
CA ILE A 60 -13.39 -19.23 4.19
C ILE A 60 -13.11 -18.25 3.05
N GLN A 61 -13.72 -18.46 1.87
CA GLN A 61 -13.56 -17.55 0.73
C GLN A 61 -14.11 -16.14 1.03
N GLN A 62 -15.26 -16.06 1.73
CA GLN A 62 -15.81 -14.77 2.17
C GLN A 62 -14.88 -14.06 3.15
N LEU A 63 -14.36 -14.76 4.16
CA LEU A 63 -13.42 -14.20 5.12
C LEU A 63 -12.13 -13.71 4.48
N LEU A 64 -11.61 -14.43 3.47
CA LEU A 64 -10.42 -14.01 2.71
C LEU A 64 -10.68 -12.71 1.93
N ASN A 65 -11.81 -12.60 1.25
CA ASN A 65 -12.18 -11.37 0.54
C ASN A 65 -12.32 -10.19 1.51
N ASP A 66 -12.99 -10.39 2.64
CA ASP A 66 -13.13 -9.37 3.68
C ASP A 66 -11.77 -8.92 4.25
N PHE A 67 -10.84 -9.86 4.44
CA PHE A 67 -9.49 -9.55 4.88
C PHE A 67 -8.75 -8.67 3.87
N ILE A 68 -8.80 -9.02 2.59
CA ILE A 68 -8.17 -8.24 1.51
C ILE A 68 -8.74 -6.82 1.46
N GLN A 69 -10.06 -6.67 1.59
CA GLN A 69 -10.72 -5.36 1.60
C GLN A 69 -10.33 -4.52 2.83
N LYS A 70 -10.21 -5.15 4.01
CA LYS A 70 -9.76 -4.49 5.24
C LYS A 70 -8.30 -4.04 5.13
N GLU A 71 -7.41 -4.86 4.58
CA GLU A 71 -6.01 -4.49 4.34
C GLU A 71 -5.91 -3.26 3.42
N ALA A 72 -6.67 -3.22 2.33
CA ALA A 72 -6.74 -2.06 1.44
C ALA A 72 -7.22 -0.81 2.19
N THR A 73 -8.27 -0.94 3.00
CA THR A 73 -8.81 0.16 3.82
C THR A 73 -7.79 0.67 4.84
N ILE A 74 -7.08 -0.22 5.52
CA ILE A 74 -6.02 0.14 6.49
C ILE A 74 -4.89 0.90 5.80
N SER A 75 -4.48 0.46 4.62
CA SER A 75 -3.46 1.15 3.81
C SER A 75 -3.89 2.58 3.47
N ASP A 76 -5.12 2.76 3.02
CA ASP A 76 -5.68 4.08 2.72
C ASP A 76 -5.80 4.97 3.95
N LEU A 77 -6.22 4.41 5.09
CA LEU A 77 -6.31 5.15 6.36
C LEU A 77 -4.93 5.61 6.85
N LYS A 78 -3.90 4.76 6.76
CA LYS A 78 -2.52 5.15 7.10
C LYS A 78 -2.01 6.30 6.22
N LYS A 79 -2.37 6.29 4.93
CA LYS A 79 -2.03 7.39 4.03
C LYS A 79 -2.72 8.69 4.47
N ARG A 80 -4.02 8.64 4.77
CA ARG A 80 -4.79 9.81 5.25
C ARG A 80 -4.31 10.32 6.60
N GLU A 81 -3.98 9.42 7.52
CA GLU A 81 -3.39 9.78 8.81
C GLU A 81 -2.07 10.52 8.62
N LYS A 82 -1.19 10.02 7.76
CA LYS A 82 0.06 10.71 7.42
C LYS A 82 -0.20 12.08 6.80
N GLU A 83 -1.16 12.20 5.88
CA GLU A 83 -1.56 13.48 5.30
C GLU A 83 -2.18 14.42 6.34
N ALA A 84 -2.89 13.92 7.35
CA ALA A 84 -3.51 14.73 8.40
C ALA A 84 -2.52 15.17 9.48
N ILE A 85 -1.54 14.33 9.82
CA ILE A 85 -0.50 14.64 10.81
C ILE A 85 0.54 15.59 10.22
N ASN A 86 0.94 15.37 8.97
CA ASN A 86 2.02 16.13 8.34
C ASN A 86 1.52 17.27 7.45
N GLY A 87 0.25 17.23 7.03
CA GLY A 87 -0.32 18.25 6.15
C GLY A 87 -0.46 19.57 6.88
N THR A 88 0.33 20.56 6.45
CA THR A 88 0.15 21.94 6.86
C THR A 88 -0.84 22.63 5.92
N TYR A 89 -1.58 23.61 6.44
CA TYR A 89 -2.66 24.31 5.73
C TYR A 89 -2.45 25.82 5.68
N ASP A 90 -1.22 26.27 5.85
CA ASP A 90 -0.81 27.67 5.89
C ASP A 90 0.18 28.02 4.78
N GLY A 91 0.37 27.09 3.82
CA GLY A 91 1.34 27.25 2.74
C GLY A 91 2.79 27.05 3.16
N VAL A 92 3.06 26.52 4.36
CA VAL A 92 4.41 26.28 4.88
C VAL A 92 4.64 24.80 5.15
N SER A 93 5.56 24.16 4.44
CA SER A 93 6.04 22.81 4.76
C SER A 93 7.37 22.88 5.51
N PHE A 94 7.53 22.04 6.53
CA PHE A 94 8.76 21.86 7.32
C PHE A 94 9.26 20.42 7.17
N ILE A 95 10.50 20.26 6.71
CA ILE A 95 11.05 18.97 6.29
C ILE A 95 12.37 18.73 7.03
N GLU A 96 12.40 17.70 7.87
CA GLU A 96 13.64 17.18 8.45
C GLU A 96 14.17 15.99 7.64
N ILE A 97 15.41 16.09 7.20
CA ILE A 97 16.12 15.02 6.49
C ILE A 97 17.19 14.46 7.41
N LYS A 98 16.79 13.45 8.19
CA LYS A 98 17.67 12.63 9.04
C LYS A 98 18.47 11.63 8.20
N GLU A 99 19.58 11.14 8.73
CA GLU A 99 20.49 10.21 8.04
C GLU A 99 21.01 10.77 6.71
N TYR A 100 21.31 12.08 6.70
CA TYR A 100 21.70 12.83 5.51
C TYR A 100 22.85 12.15 4.77
N SER A 101 23.90 11.73 5.48
CA SER A 101 25.10 11.13 4.90
C SER A 101 24.79 9.84 4.14
N GLN A 102 24.02 8.94 4.75
CA GLN A 102 23.61 7.69 4.12
C GLN A 102 22.75 7.94 2.88
N LYS A 103 21.78 8.84 2.97
CA LYS A 103 20.83 9.12 1.89
C LYS A 103 21.47 9.87 0.73
N LYS A 104 22.39 10.78 1.00
CA LYS A 104 23.21 11.40 -0.04
C LYS A 104 24.10 10.36 -0.73
N SER A 105 24.73 9.46 0.03
CA SER A 105 25.53 8.37 -0.55
C SER A 105 24.68 7.48 -1.47
N ALA A 106 23.49 7.07 -1.03
CA ALA A 106 22.55 6.33 -1.86
C ALA A 106 22.13 7.11 -3.13
N ALA A 107 21.92 8.43 -3.01
CA ALA A 107 21.64 9.33 -4.14
C ALA A 107 22.79 9.44 -5.15
N ILE A 108 24.04 9.33 -4.70
CA ILE A 108 25.22 9.26 -5.56
C ILE A 108 25.28 7.91 -6.29
N SER A 109 24.96 6.82 -5.60
CA SER A 109 24.93 5.45 -6.15
C SER A 109 23.76 5.19 -7.10
N GLY A 110 22.92 6.20 -7.38
CA GLY A 110 21.82 6.12 -8.35
C GLY A 110 20.46 5.77 -7.76
N SER A 111 20.34 5.64 -6.44
CA SER A 111 19.03 5.55 -5.79
C SER A 111 18.38 6.92 -5.74
N PRO A 112 17.16 7.13 -6.26
CA PRO A 112 16.47 8.41 -6.14
C PRO A 112 15.99 8.57 -4.70
N CYS A 113 16.88 8.90 -3.76
CA CYS A 113 16.49 9.31 -2.41
C CYS A 113 15.82 10.68 -2.48
N ILE A 114 14.56 10.65 -2.90
CA ILE A 114 13.72 11.83 -3.15
C ILE A 114 12.72 11.94 -2.00
N TYR A 115 12.70 13.11 -1.37
CA TYR A 115 11.71 13.46 -0.36
C TYR A 115 10.51 14.11 -1.02
N PHE A 116 9.33 13.68 -0.59
CA PHE A 116 8.04 14.27 -0.93
C PHE A 116 7.36 14.63 0.39
N ASP A 117 7.01 15.90 0.53
CA ASP A 117 6.16 16.37 1.62
C ASP A 117 4.99 17.15 1.01
N ASP A 118 3.78 16.63 1.21
CA ASP A 118 2.55 17.21 0.69
C ASP A 118 2.05 18.25 1.70
N PHE A 119 1.73 19.45 1.23
CA PHE A 119 1.15 20.50 2.06
C PHE A 119 0.09 21.28 1.28
N PHE A 120 -0.72 22.05 1.98
CA PHE A 120 -1.77 22.88 1.40
C PHE A 120 -1.49 24.36 1.66
N THR A 121 -1.86 25.20 0.70
CA THR A 121 -1.78 26.66 0.86
C THR A 121 -2.88 27.24 1.76
N GLY A 122 -3.82 26.40 2.21
CA GLY A 122 -5.03 26.78 2.94
C GLY A 122 -5.90 25.56 3.25
N PRO A 123 -6.86 25.61 4.19
CA PRO A 123 -7.82 24.52 4.44
C PRO A 123 -8.60 24.08 3.19
N GLN A 124 -8.85 25.04 2.28
CA GLN A 124 -9.47 24.81 0.96
C GLN A 124 -8.51 25.25 -0.16
N GLY A 125 -7.20 25.13 0.08
CA GLY A 125 -6.15 25.61 -0.80
C GLY A 125 -5.64 24.57 -1.80
N TYR A 126 -4.63 24.98 -2.56
CA TYR A 126 -3.96 24.11 -3.55
C TYR A 126 -3.16 23.03 -2.82
N LYS A 127 -3.18 21.80 -3.35
CA LYS A 127 -2.29 20.72 -2.87
C LYS A 127 -0.92 20.87 -3.54
N MET A 128 0.11 21.06 -2.73
CA MET A 128 1.49 21.25 -3.16
C MET A 128 2.38 20.13 -2.64
N CYS A 129 3.56 19.99 -3.24
CA CYS A 129 4.60 19.12 -2.73
C CYS A 129 5.98 19.68 -3.02
N ALA A 130 6.88 19.56 -2.06
CA ALA A 130 8.31 19.78 -2.27
C ALA A 130 8.97 18.48 -2.76
N GLN A 131 9.86 18.56 -3.74
CA GLN A 131 10.70 17.45 -4.22
C GLN A 131 12.17 17.79 -4.03
N ILE A 132 12.91 16.98 -3.28
CA ILE A 132 14.32 17.27 -2.93
C ILE A 132 15.25 16.20 -3.49
N TYR A 133 16.34 16.65 -4.13
CA TYR A 133 17.43 15.82 -4.64
C TYR A 133 18.72 16.10 -3.85
N LEU A 134 19.08 15.18 -2.95
CA LEU A 134 20.26 15.35 -2.09
C LEU A 134 21.60 15.35 -2.83
N ASN A 135 21.66 14.74 -4.01
CA ASN A 135 22.83 14.77 -4.89
C ASN A 135 22.65 15.74 -6.08
N GLY A 136 21.61 16.57 -6.02
CA GLY A 136 21.29 17.54 -7.06
C GLY A 136 20.71 16.94 -8.34
N ASP A 137 20.14 17.82 -9.15
CA ASP A 137 19.56 17.55 -10.45
C ASP A 137 20.02 18.59 -11.48
N GLY A 138 20.00 18.23 -12.76
CA GLY A 138 20.36 19.11 -13.86
C GLY A 138 21.73 19.78 -13.66
N SER A 139 21.76 21.10 -13.69
CA SER A 139 23.00 21.88 -13.55
C SER A 139 23.63 21.85 -12.14
N GLY A 140 22.89 21.39 -11.12
CA GLY A 140 23.40 21.24 -9.75
C GLY A 140 23.86 19.83 -9.38
N LYS A 141 23.66 18.86 -10.27
CA LYS A 141 24.00 17.45 -10.03
C LYS A 141 25.45 17.28 -9.54
N GLY A 142 25.63 16.52 -8.47
CA GLY A 142 26.91 16.23 -7.82
C GLY A 142 27.49 17.38 -6.98
N THR A 143 26.95 18.60 -7.08
CA THR A 143 27.57 19.79 -6.49
C THR A 143 26.68 20.55 -5.51
N HIS A 144 25.37 20.50 -5.71
CA HIS A 144 24.37 21.20 -4.93
C HIS A 144 23.22 20.27 -4.57
N LEU A 145 22.53 20.58 -3.48
CA LEU A 145 21.18 20.09 -3.25
C LEU A 145 20.23 20.85 -4.19
N SER A 146 19.30 20.13 -4.83
CA SER A 146 18.24 20.73 -5.67
C SER A 146 16.88 20.53 -5.01
N ILE A 147 16.00 21.52 -5.14
CA ILE A 147 14.65 21.49 -4.57
C ILE A 147 13.64 22.10 -5.54
N PHE A 148 12.54 21.38 -5.75
CA PHE A 148 11.46 21.77 -6.66
C PHE A 148 10.14 21.90 -5.90
N LEU A 149 9.30 22.84 -6.32
CA LEU A 149 7.90 22.94 -5.92
C LEU A 149 7.04 22.33 -7.03
N MET A 150 6.13 21.44 -6.64
CA MET A 150 5.17 20.82 -7.53
C MET A 150 3.75 21.11 -7.08
N LEU A 151 2.87 21.31 -8.06
CA LEU A 151 1.42 21.37 -7.88
C LEU A 151 0.85 19.97 -8.10
N LYS A 152 0.09 19.47 -7.13
CA LYS A 152 -0.60 18.18 -7.20
C LYS A 152 -2.08 18.42 -7.37
N LYS A 153 -2.78 17.44 -7.96
CA LYS A 153 -4.24 17.48 -8.05
C LYS A 153 -4.84 17.53 -6.64
N GLY A 154 -5.59 18.59 -6.36
CA GLY A 154 -6.23 18.84 -5.08
C GLY A 154 -7.75 18.58 -5.12
N PRO A 155 -8.38 18.38 -3.96
CA PRO A 155 -9.84 18.21 -3.87
C PRO A 155 -10.61 19.51 -4.19
N PHE A 156 -9.97 20.67 -4.08
CA PHE A 156 -10.59 21.99 -4.27
C PHE A 156 -10.26 22.64 -5.63
N ASP A 157 -9.56 21.94 -6.53
CA ASP A 157 -9.10 22.48 -7.82
C ASP A 157 -10.25 23.03 -8.70
N SER A 158 -11.48 22.54 -8.51
CA SER A 158 -12.67 22.99 -9.25
C SER A 158 -13.09 24.43 -8.92
N ILE A 159 -12.85 24.88 -7.67
CA ILE A 159 -13.25 26.20 -7.17
C ILE A 159 -12.06 27.17 -7.05
N LEU A 160 -10.84 26.66 -7.08
CA LEU A 160 -9.63 27.48 -6.99
C LEU A 160 -9.31 28.21 -8.31
N PRO A 161 -8.80 29.45 -8.24
CA PRO A 161 -8.42 30.20 -9.43
C PRO A 161 -7.20 29.58 -10.11
N PHE A 162 -7.16 29.64 -11.44
CA PHE A 162 -5.99 29.27 -12.23
C PHE A 162 -5.82 30.30 -13.36
N PRO A 163 -4.58 30.56 -13.83
CA PRO A 163 -3.32 29.99 -13.36
C PRO A 163 -2.88 30.52 -11.99
N LEU A 164 -2.09 29.71 -11.29
CA LEU A 164 -1.56 30.05 -9.97
C LEU A 164 -0.54 31.19 -10.07
N GLN A 165 -0.64 32.18 -9.18
CA GLN A 165 0.26 33.33 -9.11
C GLN A 165 0.82 33.51 -7.69
N GLY A 166 2.06 33.96 -7.61
CA GLY A 166 2.75 34.15 -6.34
C GLY A 166 4.23 33.81 -6.41
N SER A 167 4.80 33.46 -5.26
CA SER A 167 6.19 33.05 -5.13
C SER A 167 6.35 31.87 -4.17
N VAL A 168 7.46 31.15 -4.34
CA VAL A 168 7.90 30.13 -3.39
C VAL A 168 9.24 30.53 -2.80
N THR A 169 9.39 30.38 -1.50
CA THR A 169 10.65 30.57 -0.79
C THR A 169 11.11 29.25 -0.20
N PHE A 170 12.27 28.77 -0.67
CA PHE A 170 12.98 27.64 -0.09
C PHE A 170 13.97 28.16 0.94
N THR A 171 14.00 27.55 2.12
CA THR A 171 14.90 27.94 3.21
C THR A 171 15.61 26.72 3.79
N LEU A 172 16.93 26.76 3.84
CA LEU A 172 17.73 25.80 4.61
C LEU A 172 18.00 26.43 5.98
N LEU A 173 17.50 25.78 7.03
CA LEU A 173 17.59 26.30 8.40
C LEU A 173 18.97 26.08 8.98
N ASN A 174 19.47 27.12 9.63
CA ASN A 174 20.68 27.04 10.44
C ASN A 174 20.34 26.51 11.82
N GLN A 175 21.03 25.47 12.29
CA GLN A 175 20.76 24.82 13.57
C GLN A 175 21.59 25.38 14.74
N ASP A 176 22.46 26.36 14.47
CA ASP A 176 23.24 27.09 15.47
C ASP A 176 22.67 28.50 15.75
N ASN A 177 21.40 28.76 15.39
CA ASN A 177 20.73 30.07 15.49
C ASN A 177 21.40 31.20 14.68
N LYS A 178 22.16 30.88 13.63
CA LYS A 178 22.62 31.88 12.65
C LYS A 178 21.58 32.10 11.55
N ASP A 179 21.88 32.99 10.62
CA ASP A 179 21.00 33.25 9.49
C ASP A 179 20.79 32.00 8.61
N PRO A 180 19.55 31.70 8.21
CA PRO A 180 19.27 30.62 7.28
C PRO A 180 19.63 31.02 5.84
N LEU A 181 19.78 30.04 4.95
CA LEU A 181 19.93 30.30 3.52
C LEU A 181 18.59 30.26 2.83
N ARG A 182 18.24 31.32 2.08
CA ARG A 182 16.94 31.49 1.44
C ARG A 182 17.08 31.68 -0.07
N GLN A 183 16.14 31.11 -0.81
CA GLN A 183 15.97 31.39 -2.22
C GLN A 183 14.48 31.51 -2.56
N THR A 184 14.09 32.68 -3.05
CA THR A 184 12.73 32.96 -3.49
C THR A 184 12.66 32.94 -5.01
N LEU A 185 11.70 32.19 -5.55
CA LEU A 185 11.41 32.09 -6.97
C LEU A 185 9.96 32.51 -7.24
N ALA A 186 9.74 33.29 -8.29
CA ALA A 186 8.40 33.53 -8.79
C ALA A 186 7.80 32.22 -9.34
N LEU A 187 6.49 32.04 -9.16
CA LEU A 187 5.75 30.97 -9.83
C LEU A 187 5.64 31.24 -11.34
N PRO A 188 5.44 30.20 -12.18
CA PRO A 188 5.42 30.36 -13.63
C PRO A 188 4.38 31.37 -14.10
N GLU A 189 4.73 32.12 -15.14
CA GLU A 189 3.80 33.00 -15.82
C GLU A 189 2.55 32.25 -16.29
N GLN A 190 1.46 33.00 -16.46
CA GLN A 190 0.13 32.49 -16.80
C GLN A 190 0.10 31.65 -18.09
N SER A 191 1.05 31.86 -19.00
CA SER A 191 1.17 31.18 -20.29
C SER A 191 1.77 29.77 -20.20
N ILE A 192 2.34 29.38 -19.05
CA ILE A 192 3.07 28.12 -18.89
C ILE A 192 2.10 27.00 -18.47
N PRO A 193 2.08 25.83 -19.14
CA PRO A 193 1.15 24.74 -18.80
C PRO A 193 1.24 24.20 -17.37
N SER A 194 2.37 24.41 -16.68
CA SER A 194 2.56 23.91 -15.32
C SER A 194 1.82 24.70 -14.24
N SER A 195 1.55 26.00 -14.46
CA SER A 195 0.76 26.85 -13.54
C SER A 195 -0.76 26.74 -13.75
N GLN A 196 -1.17 26.02 -14.79
CA GLN A 196 -2.56 25.73 -15.10
C GLN A 196 -3.11 24.59 -14.23
N ARG A 197 -4.44 24.43 -14.22
CA ARG A 197 -5.11 23.36 -13.49
C ARG A 197 -4.49 21.99 -13.84
N PRO A 198 -4.11 21.16 -12.85
CA PRO A 198 -3.46 19.88 -13.12
C PRO A 198 -4.34 18.95 -13.97
N THR A 199 -3.86 18.61 -15.16
CA THR A 199 -4.44 17.54 -16.00
C THR A 199 -3.78 16.19 -15.73
N LYS A 200 -2.56 16.21 -15.19
CA LYS A 200 -1.81 15.05 -14.66
C LYS A 200 -1.80 15.10 -13.13
N GLU A 201 -1.34 14.03 -12.47
CA GLU A 201 -1.27 14.01 -11.00
C GLU A 201 -0.33 15.09 -10.43
N ILE A 202 0.72 15.46 -11.17
CA ILE A 202 1.78 16.37 -10.72
C ILE A 202 2.23 17.28 -11.88
N ASN A 203 2.28 18.59 -11.61
CA ASN A 203 2.91 19.60 -12.46
C ASN A 203 4.11 20.23 -11.72
N ILE A 204 5.27 20.38 -12.37
CA ILE A 204 6.43 21.06 -11.78
C ILE A 204 6.21 22.57 -11.91
N LEU A 205 6.00 23.26 -10.79
CA LEU A 205 5.80 24.71 -10.76
C LEU A 205 7.13 25.46 -10.80
N SER A 206 8.07 25.12 -9.91
CA SER A 206 9.34 25.85 -9.84
C SER A 206 10.46 24.90 -9.51
N ALA A 207 11.60 25.09 -10.17
CA ALA A 207 12.76 24.23 -10.01
C ALA A 207 14.00 25.03 -9.64
N CYS A 208 14.57 24.77 -8.45
CA CYS A 208 15.88 25.26 -8.09
C CYS A 208 16.93 24.16 -8.20
N HIS A 209 17.62 24.09 -9.34
CA HIS A 209 18.70 23.11 -9.55
C HIS A 209 19.92 23.36 -8.66
N LYS A 210 20.21 24.61 -8.27
CA LYS A 210 21.39 24.97 -7.46
C LYS A 210 20.97 25.71 -6.19
N PHE A 211 20.24 25.04 -5.31
CA PHE A 211 19.74 25.68 -4.09
C PHE A 211 20.87 25.99 -3.11
N VAL A 212 21.55 24.95 -2.60
CA VAL A 212 22.70 25.14 -1.70
C VAL A 212 23.79 24.15 -2.06
N SER A 213 25.04 24.63 -2.11
CA SER A 213 26.18 23.76 -2.43
C SER A 213 26.43 22.74 -1.30
N HIS A 214 26.83 21.52 -1.68
CA HIS A 214 27.19 20.48 -0.71
C HIS A 214 28.28 20.94 0.26
N LYS A 215 29.27 21.70 -0.26
CA LYS A 215 30.38 22.24 0.53
C LYS A 215 29.91 23.14 1.67
N VAL A 216 28.82 23.88 1.48
CA VAL A 216 28.25 24.75 2.53
C VAL A 216 27.45 23.92 3.54
N ILE A 217 26.63 22.98 3.06
CA ILE A 217 25.82 22.12 3.94
C ILE A 217 26.72 21.29 4.87
N GLU A 218 27.77 20.71 4.33
CA GLU A 218 28.63 19.72 5.01
C GLU A 218 29.76 20.36 5.81
N LYS A 219 29.98 21.67 5.67
CA LYS A 219 30.98 22.39 6.46
C LYS A 219 30.42 22.64 7.86
N PHE A 220 31.05 22.02 8.85
CA PHE A 220 30.54 22.00 10.22
C PHE A 220 30.33 23.41 10.80
N GLU A 221 31.22 24.38 10.54
CA GLU A 221 31.10 25.74 11.09
C GLU A 221 29.90 26.53 10.54
N GLU A 222 29.35 26.11 9.40
CA GLU A 222 28.20 26.76 8.76
C GLU A 222 26.89 26.43 9.50
N GLY A 223 26.82 25.35 10.29
CA GLY A 223 25.68 25.10 11.18
C GLY A 223 24.43 24.48 10.53
N PHE A 224 24.47 24.09 9.25
CA PHE A 224 23.29 23.56 8.56
C PHE A 224 23.06 22.05 8.78
N LEU A 225 24.13 21.28 8.98
CA LEU A 225 24.09 19.84 9.26
C LEU A 225 24.47 19.57 10.72
N ARG A 226 23.55 18.99 11.49
CA ARG A 226 23.76 18.58 12.90
C ARG A 226 23.11 17.22 13.13
N ASN A 227 23.76 16.35 13.90
CA ASN A 227 23.25 14.99 14.18
C ASN A 227 22.81 14.25 12.89
N ASP A 228 23.62 14.36 11.83
CA ASP A 228 23.34 13.83 10.50
C ASP A 228 21.95 14.22 9.94
N THR A 229 21.48 15.42 10.29
CA THR A 229 20.16 15.94 9.95
C THR A 229 20.26 17.36 9.39
N ILE A 230 19.53 17.64 8.31
CA ILE A 230 19.26 19.00 7.82
C ILE A 230 17.76 19.31 7.94
N ALA A 231 17.41 20.58 8.07
CA ALA A 231 16.03 21.04 8.13
C ALA A 231 15.76 22.11 7.06
N ILE A 232 14.68 21.92 6.30
CA ILE A 232 14.28 22.78 5.18
C ILE A 232 12.85 23.24 5.40
N THR A 233 12.55 24.49 5.08
CA THR A 233 11.17 24.98 4.95
C THR A 233 10.86 25.41 3.53
N VAL A 234 9.64 25.13 3.10
CA VAL A 234 9.10 25.60 1.82
C VAL A 234 7.86 26.43 2.11
N LYS A 235 7.90 27.71 1.74
CA LYS A 235 6.78 28.64 1.94
C LYS A 235 6.25 29.11 0.59
N VAL A 236 4.95 29.02 0.39
CA VAL A 236 4.25 29.55 -0.78
C VAL A 236 3.45 30.78 -0.38
N ASP A 237 3.73 31.90 -1.01
CA ASP A 237 3.02 33.17 -0.85
C ASP A 237 2.22 33.44 -2.13
N LEU A 238 0.90 33.29 -2.06
CA LEU A 238 -0.02 33.51 -3.17
C LEU A 238 -0.53 34.96 -3.18
N SER A 239 -0.73 35.50 -4.38
CA SER A 239 -1.22 36.86 -4.65
C SER A 239 -2.71 36.91 -4.92
#